data_AF-A0A9X2AYN6-F1
#
_entry.id   AF-A0A9X2AYN6-F1
#
_cell.length_a   1.000
_cell.length_b   1.000
_cell.length_c   1.000
_cell.angle_alpha   90.00
_cell.angle_beta   90.00
_cell.angle_gamma   90.00
#
_symmetry.space_group_name_H-M   'P 1'
#
loop_
_entity.id
_entity.type
_entity.pdbx_description
1 polymer ?
#
loop_
_entity_poly.entity_id
_entity_poly.type
_entity_poly.pdbx_seq_one_letter_code
_entity_poly.pdbx_strand_id
1 'polypeptide(L)'
;MYTLPIPTEDIRASLLAYDPATSEHDLCGYEKQMADHYNALVTVQHMSVGRAEQVVRALYLEELNAAVAQRERKEPVKEATWEEFEALTYTDIMNGAGCDSYEEFEQRYAKWL
;
A
#
# COMPACT_ATOMS: atom_id res chain seq x y z
N MET A 1 19.72 8.40 21.58
CA MET A 1 19.00 8.21 20.32
C MET A 1 18.06 9.39 20.20
N TYR A 2 18.33 10.33 19.29
CA TYR A 2 17.49 11.52 19.14
C TYR A 2 16.34 11.17 18.21
N THR A 3 15.11 11.18 18.74
CA THR A 3 13.87 11.09 17.97
C THR A 3 13.76 12.35 17.12
N LEU A 4 13.68 12.18 15.80
CA LEU A 4 13.50 13.27 14.85
C LEU A 4 12.11 13.92 15.03
N PRO A 5 11.96 15.22 14.70
CA PRO A 5 10.71 15.96 14.91
C PRO A 5 9.57 15.61 13.95
N ILE A 6 9.74 14.59 13.10
CA ILE A 6 8.65 14.11 12.26
C ILE A 6 7.63 13.46 13.20
N PRO A 7 6.36 13.89 13.23
CA PRO A 7 5.34 13.26 14.06
C PRO A 7 4.97 11.90 13.44
N THR A 8 5.85 10.91 13.63
CA THR A 8 5.69 9.54 13.13
C THR A 8 4.43 8.91 13.68
N GLU A 9 3.99 9.29 14.89
CA GLU A 9 2.71 8.86 15.45
C GLU A 9 1.50 9.36 14.65
N ASP A 10 1.47 10.62 14.22
CA ASP A 10 0.36 11.17 13.42
C ASP A 10 0.31 10.52 12.04
N ILE A 11 1.48 10.18 11.49
CA ILE A 11 1.59 9.57 10.16
C ILE A 11 1.25 8.09 10.21
N ARG A 12 1.70 7.37 11.24
CA ARG A 12 1.27 6.00 11.54
C ARG A 12 -0.24 5.94 11.79
N ALA A 13 -0.78 6.86 12.58
CA ALA A 13 -2.22 6.96 12.82
C ALA A 13 -2.99 7.25 11.53
N SER A 14 -2.46 8.13 10.67
CA SER A 14 -3.04 8.39 9.35
C SER A 14 -2.99 7.14 8.47
N LEU A 15 -1.82 6.50 8.35
CA LEU A 15 -1.61 5.26 7.59
C LEU A 15 -2.58 4.15 8.02
N LEU A 16 -2.69 3.91 9.33
CA LEU A 16 -3.58 2.90 9.88
C LEU A 16 -5.07 3.27 9.77
N ALA A 17 -5.41 4.56 9.86
CA ALA A 17 -6.78 5.03 9.62
C ALA A 17 -7.20 4.85 8.16
N TYR A 18 -6.26 4.95 7.21
CA TYR A 18 -6.51 4.77 5.79
C TYR A 18 -6.41 3.31 5.32
N ASP A 19 -5.46 2.52 5.83
CA ASP A 19 -5.34 1.09 5.56
C ASP A 19 -5.04 0.31 6.87
N PRO A 20 -6.10 -0.16 7.56
CA PRO A 20 -5.96 -0.95 8.78
C PRO A 20 -5.25 -2.30 8.56
N ALA A 21 -5.12 -2.75 7.30
CA ALA A 21 -4.42 -3.98 6.96
C ALA A 21 -2.91 -3.78 6.74
N THR A 22 -2.41 -2.54 6.81
CA THR A 22 -0.98 -2.25 6.73
C THR A 22 -0.23 -3.01 7.82
N SER A 23 0.78 -3.80 7.43
CA SER A 23 1.53 -4.58 8.40
C SER A 23 2.48 -3.69 9.21
N GLU A 24 2.83 -4.12 10.42
CA GLU A 24 3.83 -3.41 11.26
C GLU A 24 5.19 -3.31 10.55
N HIS A 25 5.51 -4.27 9.66
CA HIS A 25 6.73 -4.25 8.86
C HIS A 25 6.69 -3.11 7.83
N ASP A 26 5.56 -2.94 7.14
CA ASP A 26 5.39 -1.88 6.15
C ASP A 26 5.40 -0.50 6.83
N LEU A 27 4.74 -0.36 7.98
CA LEU A 27 4.79 0.87 8.79
C LEU A 27 6.22 1.24 9.16
N CYS A 28 7.02 0.28 9.64
CA CYS A 28 8.45 0.51 9.93
C CYS A 28 9.23 0.91 8.67
N GLY A 29 8.91 0.31 7.52
CA GLY A 29 9.52 0.64 6.23
C GLY A 29 9.25 2.09 5.84
N TYR A 30 7.99 2.52 5.92
CA TYR A 30 7.60 3.90 5.65
C TYR A 30 8.26 4.88 6.60
N GLU A 31 8.21 4.65 7.92
CA GLU A 31 8.84 5.51 8.92
C GLU A 31 10.34 5.70 8.66
N LYS A 32 11.04 4.63 8.26
CA LYS A 32 12.47 4.70 7.92
C LYS A 32 12.71 5.55 6.68
N GLN A 33 11.96 5.32 5.61
CA GLN A 33 12.12 6.11 4.37
C GLN A 33 11.83 7.60 4.60
N MET A 34 10.85 7.93 5.45
CA MET A 34 10.56 9.31 5.85
C MET A 34 11.74 9.96 6.57
N ALA A 35 12.33 9.24 7.53
CA ALA A 35 13.50 9.71 8.26
C ALA A 35 14.72 9.90 7.35
N ASP A 36 14.93 8.99 6.39
CA ASP A 36 16.01 9.07 5.42
C ASP A 36 15.84 10.28 4.49
N HIS A 37 14.63 10.50 3.95
CA HIS A 37 14.32 11.68 3.12
C HIS A 37 14.47 12.99 3.87
N TYR A 38 13.95 13.06 5.10
CA TYR A 38 14.12 14.23 5.95
C TYR A 38 15.60 14.54 6.20
N ASN A 39 16.38 13.52 6.57
CA ASN A 39 17.81 13.68 6.79
C ASN A 39 18.52 14.16 5.53
N ALA A 40 18.18 13.64 4.35
CA ALA A 40 18.74 14.10 3.08
C ALA A 40 18.40 15.58 2.81
N LEU A 41 17.15 16.00 3.03
CA LEU A 41 16.73 17.39 2.84
C LEU A 41 17.48 18.36 3.77
N VAL A 42 17.64 17.99 5.04
CA VAL A 42 18.32 18.84 6.03
C VAL A 42 19.85 18.85 5.84
N THR A 43 20.46 17.68 5.67
CA THR A 43 21.93 17.54 5.67
C THR A 43 22.57 17.76 4.31
N VAL A 44 21.94 17.28 3.24
CA VAL A 44 22.49 17.36 1.87
C VAL A 44 21.96 18.60 1.16
N GLN A 45 20.66 18.87 1.27
CA GLN A 45 20.03 20.02 0.59
C GLN A 45 20.01 21.30 1.44
N HIS A 46 20.59 21.26 2.66
CA HIS A 46 20.64 22.38 3.60
C HIS A 46 19.29 23.06 3.83
N MET A 47 18.20 22.29 3.73
CA MET A 47 16.85 22.78 3.95
C MET A 47 16.62 23.02 5.45
N SER A 48 15.90 24.09 5.77
CA SER A 48 15.47 24.33 7.16
C SER A 48 14.57 23.19 7.65
N VAL A 49 14.74 22.77 8.89
CA VAL A 49 13.98 21.70 9.57
C VAL A 49 12.47 21.77 9.28
N GLY A 50 11.83 22.92 9.53
CA GLY A 50 10.38 23.05 9.34
C GLY A 50 9.93 22.92 7.87
N ARG A 51 10.78 23.33 6.92
CA ARG A 51 10.49 23.14 5.48
C ARG A 51 10.70 21.69 5.06
N ALA A 52 11.75 21.04 5.56
CA ALA A 52 12.00 19.62 5.30
C ALA A 52 10.84 18.75 5.83
N GLU A 53 10.34 19.05 7.02
CA GLU A 53 9.18 18.37 7.60
C GLU A 53 7.92 18.54 6.74
N GLN A 54 7.61 19.77 6.32
CA GLN A 54 6.45 20.03 5.45
C GLN A 54 6.55 19.31 4.10
N VAL A 55 7.74 19.28 3.50
CA VAL A 55 7.99 18.59 2.23
C VAL A 55 7.79 17.08 2.40
N VAL A 56 8.41 16.48 3.41
CA VAL A 56 8.29 15.03 3.67
C VAL A 56 6.84 14.66 3.96
N ARG A 57 6.13 15.46 4.76
CA ARG A 57 4.71 15.22 5.04
C ARG A 57 3.85 15.30 3.78
N ALA A 58 4.04 16.31 2.93
CA ALA A 58 3.27 16.46 1.69
C ALA A 58 3.52 15.29 0.73
N LEU A 59 4.78 14.90 0.56
CA LEU A 59 5.20 13.85 -0.36
C LEU A 59 4.58 12.50 0.03
N TYR A 60 4.57 12.16 1.32
CA TYR A 60 3.96 10.93 1.80
C TYR A 60 2.43 10.93 1.74
N LEU A 61 1.78 12.07 1.98
CA LEU A 61 0.32 12.17 1.80
C LEU A 61 -0.07 12.03 0.33
N GLU A 62 0.74 12.55 -0.60
CA GLU A 62 0.52 12.36 -2.04
C GLU A 62 0.74 10.91 -2.48
N GLU A 63 1.81 10.26 -2.03
CA GLU A 63 2.04 8.83 -2.29
C GLU A 63 0.92 7.95 -1.73
N LEU A 64 0.42 8.28 -0.53
CA LEU A 64 -0.72 7.58 0.05
C LEU A 64 -2.00 7.79 -0.74
N ASN A 65 -2.32 9.02 -1.12
CA ASN A 65 -3.47 9.30 -1.98
C ASN A 65 -3.35 8.60 -3.34
N ALA A 66 -2.14 8.51 -3.91
CA ALA A 66 -1.91 7.79 -5.17
C ALA A 66 -2.10 6.28 -5.01
N ALA A 67 -1.58 5.68 -3.93
CA ALA A 67 -1.77 4.27 -3.62
C ALA A 67 -3.25 3.94 -3.38
N VAL A 68 -3.98 4.81 -2.66
CA VAL A 68 -5.43 4.71 -2.46
C VAL A 68 -6.18 4.81 -3.79
N ALA A 69 -5.90 5.82 -4.60
CA ALA A 69 -6.55 6.00 -5.89
C ALA A 69 -6.28 4.84 -6.85
N GLN A 70 -5.09 4.22 -6.80
CA GLN A 70 -4.80 3.01 -7.57
C GLN A 70 -5.61 1.80 -7.09
N ARG A 71 -5.87 1.70 -5.77
CA ARG A 71 -6.65 0.61 -5.18
C ARG A 71 -8.15 0.79 -5.38
N GLU A 72 -8.68 2.01 -5.26
CA GLU A 72 -10.08 2.34 -5.58
C GLU A 72 -10.38 2.15 -7.08
N ARG A 73 -9.37 2.28 -7.95
CA ARG A 73 -9.47 1.97 -9.38
C ARG A 73 -9.39 0.49 -9.70
N LYS A 74 -8.92 -0.36 -8.79
CA LYS A 74 -9.08 -1.81 -8.95
C LYS A 74 -10.56 -2.09 -8.68
N GLU A 75 -11.34 -2.25 -9.74
CA GLU A 75 -12.71 -2.76 -9.61
C GLU A 75 -12.65 -4.02 -8.72
N PRO A 76 -13.55 -4.14 -7.73
CA PRO A 76 -13.57 -5.31 -6.88
C PRO A 76 -13.73 -6.53 -7.77
N VAL A 77 -12.76 -7.45 -7.69
CA VAL A 77 -12.81 -8.69 -8.45
C VAL A 77 -14.09 -9.41 -8.06
N LYS A 78 -14.96 -9.64 -9.04
CA LYS A 78 -16.21 -10.38 -8.84
C LYS A 78 -15.84 -11.76 -8.31
N GLU A 79 -16.26 -12.08 -7.09
CA GLU A 79 -16.13 -13.44 -6.54
C GLU A 79 -16.85 -14.43 -7.45
N ALA A 80 -16.23 -15.56 -7.72
CA ALA A 80 -16.89 -16.65 -8.40
C ALA A 80 -18.01 -17.22 -7.53
N THR A 81 -19.06 -17.70 -8.17
CA THR A 81 -20.10 -18.53 -7.56
C THR A 81 -19.64 -19.99 -7.51
N TRP A 82 -20.30 -20.79 -6.68
CA TRP A 82 -20.04 -22.24 -6.63
C TRP A 82 -20.22 -22.91 -7.99
N GLU A 83 -21.25 -22.50 -8.75
CA GLU A 83 -21.55 -23.04 -10.08
C GLU A 83 -20.45 -22.69 -11.10
N GLU A 84 -19.89 -21.48 -11.02
CA GLU A 84 -18.74 -21.07 -11.83
C GLU A 84 -17.48 -21.87 -11.46
N PHE A 85 -17.26 -22.17 -10.18
CA PHE A 85 -16.14 -23.00 -9.73
C PHE A 85 -16.29 -24.47 -10.14
N GLU A 86 -17.46 -25.07 -9.99
CA GLU A 86 -17.73 -26.47 -10.35
C GLU A 86 -17.62 -26.73 -11.86
N ALA A 87 -17.89 -25.69 -12.67
CA ALA A 87 -17.72 -25.73 -14.11
C ALA A 87 -16.25 -25.63 -14.56
N LEU A 88 -15.31 -25.28 -13.68
CA LEU A 88 -13.90 -25.17 -14.04
C LEU A 88 -13.27 -26.55 -14.27
N THR A 89 -12.61 -26.70 -15.41
CA THR A 89 -11.72 -27.84 -15.63
C THR A 89 -10.30 -27.52 -15.16
N TYR A 90 -9.49 -28.56 -14.95
CA TYR A 90 -8.06 -28.41 -14.69
C TYR A 90 -7.36 -27.57 -15.77
N THR A 91 -7.78 -27.69 -17.02
CA THR A 91 -7.23 -26.91 -18.13
C THR A 91 -7.61 -25.44 -18.03
N ASP A 92 -8.81 -25.11 -17.55
CA ASP A 92 -9.24 -23.71 -17.36
C ASP A 92 -8.43 -23.04 -16.25
N ILE A 93 -8.20 -23.74 -15.14
CA ILE A 93 -7.38 -23.26 -14.02
C ILE A 93 -5.95 -22.95 -14.49
N MET A 94 -5.34 -23.87 -15.24
CA MET A 94 -3.98 -23.68 -15.78
C MET A 94 -3.90 -22.53 -16.80
N ASN A 95 -5.00 -22.18 -17.44
CA ASN A 95 -5.11 -21.06 -18.38
C ASN A 95 -5.64 -19.77 -17.74
N GLY A 96 -5.68 -19.70 -16.40
CA GLY A 96 -6.07 -18.49 -15.66
C GLY A 96 -7.57 -18.29 -15.49
N ALA A 97 -8.41 -19.26 -15.87
CA ALA A 97 -9.86 -19.30 -15.65
C ALA A 97 -10.60 -17.98 -16.00
N GLY A 98 -10.19 -17.32 -17.09
CA GLY A 98 -10.78 -16.06 -17.54
C GLY A 98 -10.47 -14.86 -16.62
N CYS A 99 -9.36 -14.91 -15.88
CA CYS A 99 -8.81 -13.81 -15.11
C CYS A 99 -7.63 -13.20 -15.87
N ASP A 100 -7.50 -11.87 -15.83
CA ASP A 100 -6.44 -11.12 -16.50
C ASP A 100 -5.10 -11.22 -15.78
N SER A 101 -5.11 -11.69 -14.53
CA SER A 101 -3.91 -11.94 -13.73
C SER A 101 -4.09 -13.08 -12.73
N TYR A 102 -2.97 -13.61 -12.25
CA TYR A 102 -2.98 -14.62 -11.19
C TYR A 102 -3.49 -14.06 -9.84
N GLU A 103 -3.19 -12.79 -9.52
CA GLU A 103 -3.76 -12.12 -8.34
C GLU A 103 -5.29 -12.00 -8.43
N GLU A 104 -5.84 -11.76 -9.63
CA GLU A 104 -7.29 -11.77 -9.84
C GLU A 104 -7.86 -13.19 -9.68
N PHE A 105 -7.18 -14.22 -10.16
CA PHE A 105 -7.58 -15.61 -9.98
C PHE A 105 -7.66 -15.98 -8.48
N GLU A 106 -6.63 -15.64 -7.70
CA GLU A 106 -6.62 -15.89 -6.26
C GLU A 106 -7.74 -15.12 -5.54
N GLN A 107 -8.03 -13.88 -5.95
CA GLN A 107 -9.13 -13.10 -5.38
C GLN A 107 -10.51 -13.63 -5.78
N ARG A 108 -10.70 -14.01 -7.05
CA ARG A 108 -11.98 -14.52 -7.60
C ARG A 108 -12.37 -15.86 -6.99
N TYR A 109 -11.40 -16.75 -6.75
CA TYR A 109 -11.63 -18.11 -6.25
C TYR A 109 -11.14 -18.34 -4.80
N ALA A 110 -10.85 -17.27 -4.05
CA ALA A 110 -10.31 -17.31 -2.68
C ALA A 110 -11.05 -18.25 -1.70
N LYS A 111 -12.34 -18.52 -1.95
CA LYS A 111 -13.17 -19.39 -1.10
C LYS A 111 -12.86 -20.88 -1.25
N TRP A 112 -12.17 -21.29 -2.32
CA TRP A 112 -11.98 -22.69 -2.69
C TRP A 112 -10.52 -23.08 -2.95
N LEU A 113 -9.61 -22.11 -2.95
CA LEU A 113 -8.16 -22.30 -2.95
C LEU A 113 -7.65 -22.44 -1.51
#